data_AF-A0A537MNR0-F1
#
_entry.id   AF-A0A537MNR0-F1
#
_cell.length_a   1.000
_cell.length_b   1.000
_cell.length_c   1.000
_cell.angle_alpha   90.00
_cell.angle_beta   90.00
_cell.angle_gamma   90.00
#
_symmetry.space_group_name_H-M   'P 1'
#
loop_
_entity.id
_entity.type
_entity.pdbx_description
1 polymer ?
#
loop_
_entity_poly.entity_id
_entity_poly.type
_entity_poly.pdbx_seq_one_letter_code
_entity_poly.pdbx_strand_id
1 'polypeptide(L)'
;MTRRSGPSGGPLARPACGALHRRPSSTARRCESLRTEQIMTMVERDAVCTFDCPDTCSLTVTVEADRIVKVRGSQALPYTDAVICNKVAHHTDEFVHGARRLTVPLLRTGPRGSGRFERLSWERALDIIH
;
A
#
# COMPACT_ATOMS: atom_id res chain seq x y z
N MET A 1 51.83 22.34 -4.69
CA MET A 1 50.41 22.73 -4.58
C MET A 1 50.20 23.39 -3.24
N THR A 2 49.86 24.66 -3.29
CA THR A 2 49.99 25.67 -2.23
C THR A 2 48.91 25.54 -1.16
N ARG A 3 49.32 25.62 0.11
CA ARG A 3 48.44 25.70 1.28
C ARG A 3 47.57 26.95 1.14
N ARG A 4 46.25 26.79 1.12
CA ARG A 4 45.28 27.90 1.18
C ARG A 4 45.09 28.34 2.62
N SER A 5 45.61 29.53 2.91
CA SER A 5 45.35 30.32 4.11
C SER A 5 43.92 30.89 4.03
N GLY A 6 43.05 30.55 4.99
CA GLY A 6 41.74 31.17 5.15
C GLY A 6 41.77 32.19 6.29
N PRO A 7 41.24 33.43 6.12
CA PRO A 7 41.21 34.38 7.22
C PRO A 7 39.92 34.29 8.05
N SER A 8 40.14 34.06 9.34
CA SER A 8 39.60 34.78 10.52
C SER A 8 38.17 35.33 10.49
N GLY A 9 37.37 34.88 11.46
CA GLY A 9 36.09 35.44 11.85
C GLY A 9 36.16 36.87 12.40
N GLY A 10 35.09 37.62 12.15
CA GLY A 10 34.80 38.93 12.74
C GLY A 10 33.59 38.85 13.68
N PRO A 11 33.49 39.76 14.68
CA PRO A 11 32.58 39.61 15.82
C PRO A 11 31.17 40.18 15.58
N LEU A 12 30.29 39.68 16.45
CA LEU A 12 28.89 40.02 16.68
C LEU A 12 28.62 41.53 16.79
N ALA A 13 27.57 41.99 16.12
CA ALA A 13 26.86 43.22 16.48
C ALA A 13 25.34 43.02 16.31
N ARG A 14 24.62 43.02 17.44
CA ARG A 14 23.17 43.31 17.52
C ARG A 14 23.03 44.84 17.62
N PRO A 15 22.03 45.45 16.97
CA PRO A 15 20.81 45.88 17.68
C PRO A 15 19.58 45.84 16.73
N ALA A 16 18.33 46.08 17.06
CA ALA A 16 17.59 46.36 18.29
C ALA A 16 16.23 45.67 18.10
N CYS A 17 15.67 45.11 19.17
CA CYS A 17 14.29 44.66 19.20
C CYS A 17 13.40 45.92 19.25
N GLY A 18 12.94 46.38 18.09
CA GLY A 18 11.94 47.43 17.97
C GLY A 18 10.55 46.87 18.21
N ALA A 19 10.04 47.05 19.41
CA ALA A 19 8.63 46.83 19.73
C ALA A 19 7.78 47.88 18.99
N LEU A 20 7.00 47.43 18.00
CA LEU A 20 5.81 48.13 17.55
C LEU A 20 4.66 47.15 17.54
N HIS A 21 3.89 47.22 18.62
CA HIS A 21 2.59 46.59 18.76
C HIS A 21 1.69 47.03 17.60
N ARG A 22 1.49 46.15 16.62
CA ARG A 22 0.31 46.21 15.74
C ARG A 22 -0.74 45.26 16.28
N ARG A 23 -1.86 45.86 16.67
CA ARG A 23 -3.12 45.20 17.07
C ARG A 23 -3.55 44.19 16.00
N PRO A 24 -4.13 43.03 16.37
CA PRO A 24 -4.59 42.06 15.40
C PRO A 24 -5.88 42.59 14.75
N SER A 25 -5.84 42.87 13.44
CA SER A 25 -7.06 43.05 12.66
C SER A 25 -7.69 41.67 12.43
N SER A 26 -8.85 41.51 13.04
CA SER A 26 -9.83 40.45 12.90
C SER A 26 -10.02 39.99 11.44
N THR A 27 -9.34 38.94 10.99
CA THR A 27 -9.92 37.87 10.15
C THR A 27 -8.95 36.67 10.08
N ALA A 28 -8.67 36.02 11.20
CA ALA A 28 -8.09 34.68 11.16
C ALA A 28 -9.18 33.69 10.74
N ARG A 29 -9.53 33.68 9.45
CA ARG A 29 -10.03 32.46 8.79
C ARG A 29 -8.86 31.48 8.82
N ARG A 30 -8.67 30.82 9.96
CA ARG A 30 -7.85 29.62 10.00
C ARG A 30 -8.59 28.62 9.14
N CYS A 31 -8.02 28.34 7.98
CA CYS A 31 -8.27 27.12 7.21
C CYS A 31 -8.25 25.95 8.21
N GLU A 32 -9.42 25.55 8.69
CA GLU A 32 -9.66 24.25 9.33
C GLU A 32 -9.84 23.21 8.21
N SER A 33 -8.94 23.28 7.24
CA SER A 33 -8.79 22.31 6.17
C SER A 33 -7.31 22.02 6.13
N LEU A 34 -6.97 20.75 5.94
CA LEU A 34 -5.61 20.18 6.03
C LEU A 34 -5.21 19.70 7.42
N ARG A 35 -5.93 18.70 7.95
CA ARG A 35 -5.30 17.56 8.65
C ARG A 35 -6.24 16.37 8.81
N THR A 36 -6.94 16.03 7.73
CA THR A 36 -7.25 14.60 7.47
C THR A 36 -6.05 14.02 6.72
N GLU A 37 -4.85 14.18 7.27
CA GLU A 37 -3.75 13.30 6.91
C GLU A 37 -4.11 11.97 7.59
N GLN A 38 -4.87 11.13 6.88
CA GLN A 38 -4.98 9.74 7.25
C GLN A 38 -3.54 9.24 7.38
N ILE A 39 -3.13 8.95 8.61
CA ILE A 39 -1.95 8.14 8.87
C ILE A 39 -2.27 6.80 8.20
N MET A 40 -1.77 6.60 6.97
CA MET A 40 -1.86 5.35 6.24
C MET A 40 -1.10 4.32 7.05
N THR A 41 -1.84 3.67 7.97
CA THR A 41 -1.24 2.75 8.93
C THR A 41 -0.96 1.47 8.18
N MET A 42 0.32 1.14 8.01
CA MET A 42 0.71 -0.18 7.54
C MET A 42 0.39 -1.21 8.63
N VAL A 43 -0.36 -2.24 8.27
CA VAL A 43 -0.73 -3.33 9.18
C VAL A 43 -0.19 -4.64 8.63
N GLU A 44 0.45 -5.43 9.49
CA GLU A 44 0.83 -6.80 9.15
C GLU A 44 -0.30 -7.77 9.50
N ARG A 45 -0.53 -8.74 8.63
CA ARG A 45 -1.55 -9.78 8.76
C ARG A 45 -0.95 -11.15 8.48
N ASP A 46 -1.35 -12.14 9.26
CA ASP A 46 -1.02 -13.53 9.00
C ASP A 46 -1.90 -14.08 7.89
N ALA A 47 -1.31 -14.83 6.97
CA ALA A 47 -2.01 -15.47 5.87
C ALA A 47 -1.36 -16.81 5.50
N VAL A 48 -2.05 -17.58 4.66
CA VAL A 48 -1.54 -18.83 4.08
C VAL A 48 -1.52 -18.68 2.57
N CYS A 49 -0.48 -19.21 1.93
CA CYS A 49 -0.36 -19.19 0.49
C CYS A 49 -1.53 -19.98 -0.16
N THR A 50 -2.24 -19.33 -1.09
CA THR A 50 -3.36 -19.93 -1.84
C THR A 50 -2.92 -20.56 -3.15
N PHE A 51 -1.62 -20.64 -3.42
CA PHE A 51 -1.13 -21.35 -4.59
C PHE A 51 -1.29 -22.85 -4.34
N ASP A 52 -1.71 -23.56 -5.39
CA ASP A 52 -1.91 -25.01 -5.39
C ASP A 52 -0.55 -25.75 -5.46
N CYS A 53 0.28 -25.54 -4.44
CA CYS A 53 1.51 -26.28 -4.20
C CYS A 53 1.43 -26.96 -2.82
N PRO A 54 2.12 -28.09 -2.62
CA PRO A 54 2.00 -28.87 -1.40
C PRO A 54 2.58 -28.17 -0.15
N ASP A 55 3.39 -27.13 -0.34
CA ASP A 55 4.13 -26.48 0.74
C ASP A 55 3.22 -25.71 1.70
N THR A 56 2.09 -25.19 1.23
CA THR A 56 1.13 -24.40 2.03
C THR A 56 1.78 -23.31 2.89
N CYS A 57 2.73 -22.56 2.30
CA CYS A 57 3.59 -21.63 3.04
C CYS A 57 2.80 -20.67 3.94
N SER A 58 3.29 -20.49 5.17
CA SER A 58 2.80 -19.45 6.08
C SER A 58 3.38 -18.08 5.69
N LEU A 59 2.55 -17.03 5.72
CA LEU A 59 2.88 -15.71 5.20
C LEU A 59 2.62 -14.62 6.23
N THR A 60 3.46 -13.59 6.23
CA THR A 60 3.15 -12.29 6.82
C THR A 60 2.96 -11.29 5.67
N VAL A 61 1.78 -10.67 5.63
CA VAL A 61 1.36 -9.75 4.57
C VAL A 61 1.25 -8.34 5.14
N THR A 62 2.00 -7.40 4.58
CA THR A 62 1.87 -5.98 4.91
C THR A 62 0.80 -5.36 4.02
N VAL A 63 -0.18 -4.71 4.65
CA VAL A 63 -1.31 -4.04 4.00
C VAL A 63 -1.26 -2.55 4.32
N GLU A 64 -1.38 -1.73 3.30
CA GLU A 64 -1.47 -0.27 3.40
C GLU A 64 -2.69 0.20 2.60
N ALA A 65 -3.58 0.97 3.22
CA ALA A 65 -4.80 1.49 2.59
C ALA A 65 -5.58 0.43 1.78
N ASP A 66 -5.78 -0.74 2.40
CA ASP A 66 -6.50 -1.89 1.83
C ASP A 66 -5.82 -2.54 0.60
N ARG A 67 -4.53 -2.26 0.38
CA ARG A 67 -3.71 -2.88 -0.66
C ARG A 67 -2.54 -3.63 -0.06
N ILE A 68 -2.21 -4.76 -0.69
CA ILE A 68 -1.02 -5.55 -0.34
C ILE A 68 0.20 -4.81 -0.88
N VAL A 69 1.15 -4.49 -0.01
CA VAL A 69 2.39 -3.79 -0.39
C VAL A 69 3.63 -4.66 -0.22
N LYS A 70 3.56 -5.71 0.60
CA LYS A 70 4.66 -6.66 0.81
C LYS A 70 4.15 -8.01 1.28
N VAL A 71 4.78 -9.07 0.78
CA VAL A 71 4.55 -10.44 1.25
C VAL A 71 5.90 -11.06 1.63
N ARG A 72 5.98 -11.65 2.81
CA ARG A 72 7.15 -12.42 3.29
C ARG A 72 6.70 -13.76 3.87
N GLY A 73 7.58 -14.74 3.86
CA GLY A 73 7.35 -15.97 4.61
C GLY A 73 7.33 -15.70 6.11
N SER A 74 6.52 -16.48 6.83
CA SER A 74 6.43 -16.43 8.28
C SER A 74 7.07 -17.67 8.91
N GLN A 75 7.32 -17.59 10.21
CA GLN A 75 7.85 -18.70 11.02
C GLN A 75 6.74 -19.56 11.65
N ALA A 76 5.46 -19.30 11.32
CA ALA A 76 4.33 -20.06 11.87
C ALA A 76 4.26 -21.51 11.36
N LEU A 77 4.79 -21.78 10.17
CA LEU A 77 4.94 -23.13 9.62
C LEU A 77 6.43 -23.51 9.56
N PRO A 78 6.94 -24.29 10.53
CA PRO A 78 8.35 -24.68 10.60
C PRO A 78 8.85 -25.41 9.35
N TYR A 79 7.95 -26.11 8.65
CA TYR A 79 8.29 -26.86 7.44
C TYR A 79 8.89 -25.98 6.34
N THR A 80 8.38 -24.75 6.18
CA THR A 80 8.83 -23.82 5.14
C THR A 80 9.97 -22.90 5.59
N ASP A 81 10.22 -22.81 6.91
CA ASP A 81 11.26 -21.94 7.50
C ASP A 81 11.30 -20.51 6.91
N ALA A 82 10.14 -19.87 6.81
CA ALA A 82 9.93 -18.57 6.15
C ALA A 82 10.40 -18.45 4.68
N VAL A 83 10.78 -19.55 4.03
CA VAL A 83 11.08 -19.59 2.60
C VAL A 83 9.77 -19.62 1.80
N ILE A 84 9.67 -18.72 0.82
CA ILE A 84 8.57 -18.65 -0.13
C ILE A 84 9.12 -18.52 -1.56
N CYS A 85 8.36 -18.98 -2.54
CA CYS A 85 8.78 -18.86 -3.94
C CYS A 85 8.61 -17.42 -4.48
N ASN A 86 9.33 -17.10 -5.56
CA ASN A 86 9.26 -15.79 -6.24
C ASN A 86 7.84 -15.42 -6.69
N LYS A 87 7.00 -16.42 -7.03
CA LYS A 87 5.60 -16.19 -7.43
C LYS A 87 4.83 -15.42 -6.37
N VAL A 88 4.99 -15.82 -5.10
CA VAL A 88 4.29 -15.21 -3.97
C VAL A 88 4.99 -13.94 -3.50
N ALA A 89 6.33 -13.95 -3.46
CA ALA A 89 7.10 -12.80 -3.01
C ALA A 89 6.91 -11.55 -3.89
N HIS A 90 6.61 -11.73 -5.19
CA HIS A 90 6.64 -10.62 -6.16
C HIS A 90 5.35 -10.40 -6.97
N HIS A 91 4.40 -11.35 -6.98
CA HIS A 91 3.23 -11.23 -7.87
C HIS A 91 1.88 -11.31 -7.16
N THR A 92 1.83 -11.48 -5.83
CA THR A 92 0.57 -11.57 -5.08
C THR A 92 -0.29 -10.31 -5.23
N ASP A 93 0.32 -9.13 -5.27
CA ASP A 93 -0.41 -7.88 -5.49
C ASP A 93 -1.07 -7.85 -6.88
N GLU A 94 -0.39 -8.32 -7.93
CA GLU A 94 -0.94 -8.44 -9.28
C GLU A 94 -2.11 -9.43 -9.34
N PHE A 95 -2.04 -10.56 -8.62
CA PHE A 95 -3.16 -11.50 -8.57
C PHE A 95 -4.40 -10.93 -7.86
N VAL A 96 -4.20 -10.14 -6.80
CA VAL A 96 -5.29 -9.59 -5.98
C VAL A 96 -5.82 -8.27 -6.55
N HIS A 97 -4.99 -7.46 -7.19
CA HIS A 97 -5.35 -6.10 -7.61
C HIS A 97 -5.17 -5.83 -9.10
N GLY A 98 -4.66 -6.80 -9.86
CA GLY A 98 -4.37 -6.65 -11.28
C GLY A 98 -5.62 -6.65 -12.17
N ALA A 99 -5.46 -6.10 -13.37
CA ALA A 99 -6.55 -5.91 -14.34
C ALA A 99 -7.22 -7.21 -14.82
N ARG A 100 -6.54 -8.35 -14.68
CA ARG A 100 -7.06 -9.66 -15.08
C ARG A 100 -7.89 -10.35 -14.00
N ARG A 101 -8.01 -9.76 -12.80
CA ARG A 101 -8.80 -10.35 -11.71
C ARG A 101 -10.28 -10.37 -12.07
N LEU A 102 -10.90 -11.54 -11.91
CA LEU A 102 -12.35 -11.68 -12.03
C LEU A 102 -13.02 -11.08 -10.79
N THR A 103 -13.89 -10.10 -11.00
CA THR A 103 -14.61 -9.39 -9.93
C THR A 103 -16.12 -9.61 -9.96
N VAL A 104 -16.63 -10.26 -11.01
CA VAL A 104 -18.05 -10.56 -11.20
C VAL A 104 -18.22 -11.97 -11.78
N PRO A 105 -19.35 -12.65 -11.49
CA PRO A 105 -19.71 -13.89 -12.16
C PRO A 105 -19.87 -13.69 -13.67
N LEU A 106 -19.50 -14.71 -14.44
CA LEU A 106 -19.54 -14.70 -15.90
C LEU A 106 -20.24 -15.96 -16.42
N LEU A 107 -21.24 -15.78 -17.30
CA LEU A 107 -21.95 -16.86 -17.97
C LEU A 107 -21.40 -17.06 -19.37
N ARG A 108 -21.05 -18.29 -19.73
CA ARG A 108 -20.57 -18.64 -21.08
C ARG A 108 -21.72 -18.59 -22.08
N THR A 109 -21.60 -17.76 -23.11
CA THR A 109 -22.64 -17.57 -24.15
C THR A 109 -22.29 -18.15 -25.52
N GLY A 110 -21.08 -18.69 -25.68
CA GLY A 110 -20.63 -19.34 -26.92
C GLY A 110 -20.08 -20.75 -26.72
N PRO A 111 -19.58 -21.39 -27.80
CA PRO A 111 -18.89 -22.68 -27.72
C PRO A 111 -17.71 -22.64 -26.73
N ARG A 112 -17.40 -23.78 -26.11
CA ARG A 112 -16.24 -23.90 -25.20
C ARG A 112 -14.96 -23.51 -25.94
N GLY A 113 -14.15 -22.64 -25.33
CA GLY A 113 -12.92 -22.09 -25.92
C GLY A 113 -13.10 -20.78 -26.70
N SER A 114 -14.34 -20.33 -26.96
CA SER A 114 -14.59 -19.08 -27.70
C SER A 114 -14.28 -17.79 -26.92
N GLY A 115 -14.09 -17.86 -25.59
CA GLY A 115 -13.88 -16.69 -24.75
C GLY A 115 -15.11 -15.77 -24.61
N ARG A 116 -16.29 -16.20 -25.08
CA ARG A 116 -17.52 -15.39 -25.04
C ARG A 116 -18.26 -15.57 -23.72
N PHE A 117 -18.33 -14.50 -22.94
CA PHE A 117 -19.00 -14.44 -21.66
C PHE A 117 -19.84 -13.17 -21.51
N GLU A 118 -20.92 -13.28 -20.76
CA GLU A 118 -21.70 -12.14 -20.28
C GLU A 118 -21.67 -12.06 -18.75
N ARG A 119 -21.85 -10.86 -18.19
CA ARG A 119 -21.88 -10.67 -16.73
C ARG A 119 -23.19 -11.21 -16.17
N LEU A 120 -23.12 -11.79 -14.98
CA LEU A 120 -24.27 -12.35 -14.28
C LEU A 120 -24.26 -11.90 -12.81
N SER A 121 -25.44 -11.79 -12.19
CA SER A 121 -25.53 -11.59 -10.74
C SER A 121 -25.16 -12.87 -9.99
N TRP A 122 -24.80 -12.75 -8.71
CA TRP A 122 -24.48 -13.92 -7.89
C TRP A 122 -25.70 -14.81 -7.65
N GLU A 123 -26.86 -14.21 -7.39
CA GLU A 123 -28.12 -14.92 -7.18
C GLU A 123 -28.44 -15.78 -8.41
N ARG A 124 -28.40 -15.16 -9.60
CA ARG A 124 -28.70 -15.87 -10.84
C ARG A 124 -27.63 -16.90 -11.20
N ALA A 125 -26.36 -16.66 -10.88
CA ALA A 125 -25.28 -17.62 -11.12
C ALA A 125 -25.47 -18.89 -10.29
N LEU A 126 -25.88 -18.74 -9.03
CA LEU A 126 -26.12 -19.87 -8.13
C LEU A 126 -27.37 -20.66 -8.54
N ASP A 127 -28.46 -19.99 -8.93
CA ASP A 127 -29.70 -20.63 -9.42
C ASP A 127 -29.49 -21.53 -10.66
N ILE A 128 -28.45 -21.27 -11.45
CA ILE A 128 -28.14 -22.06 -12.65
C ILE A 128 -27.34 -23.33 -12.31
N ILE A 129 -26.56 -23.31 -11.23
CA ILE A 129 -25.63 -24.39 -10.86
C ILE A 129 -26.26 -25.36 -9.86
N HIS A 130 -27.06 -24.86 -8.92
CA HIS A 130 -27.65 -25.62 -7.82
C HIS A 130 -28.98 -26.27 -8.20
#